data_AF-A0A851LB32-F1
#
_entry.id   AF-A0A851LB32-F1
#
_cell.length_a   1.000
_cell.length_b   1.000
_cell.length_c   1.000
_cell.angle_alpha   90.00
_cell.angle_beta   90.00
_cell.angle_gamma   90.00
#
_symmetry.space_group_name_H-M   'P 1'
#
loop_
_entity.id
_entity.type
_entity.pdbx_description
1 polymer ?
#
loop_
_entity_poly.entity_id
_entity_poly.type
_entity_poly.pdbx_seq_one_letter_code
_entity_poly.pdbx_strand_id
1 'polypeptide(L)'
;LLFQALIFSWDGTVSLMNTATSRIVYCFSTPPSHAVASPWQPVFVVDSVNWCLLLRGDEQQQADALAQSSASHSTIFLFDFNSYPLKEAFPKEPDLPFKSLQNLPWTERCNIFLRDRQQSLLGLREQLPEYWSQLQAQAAAMDKERQKAKGQKKP
;
A
#
# COMPACT_ATOMS: atom_id res chain seq x y z
N LEU A 1 19.11 -18.78 6.07
CA LEU A 1 17.98 -18.03 6.67
C LEU A 1 18.37 -17.44 8.03
N LEU A 2 19.50 -16.73 8.16
CA LEU A 2 19.98 -16.29 9.49
C LEU A 2 19.52 -14.88 9.89
N PHE A 3 18.94 -14.09 8.98
CA PHE A 3 18.59 -12.69 9.23
C PHE A 3 17.24 -12.28 8.63
N GLN A 4 16.15 -12.95 9.04
CA GLN A 4 14.80 -12.61 8.62
C GLN A 4 13.84 -12.64 9.81
N ALA A 5 12.92 -11.68 9.88
CA ALA A 5 11.88 -11.60 10.88
C ALA A 5 10.52 -11.34 10.22
N LEU A 6 9.49 -12.04 10.69
CA LEU A 6 8.10 -11.77 10.35
C LEU A 6 7.51 -10.79 11.37
N ILE A 7 6.91 -9.72 10.88
CA ILE A 7 6.32 -8.65 11.69
C ILE A 7 4.82 -8.65 11.44
N PHE A 8 4.05 -8.78 12.53
CA PHE A 8 2.60 -8.68 12.54
C PHE A 8 2.19 -7.34 13.13
N SER A 9 1.47 -6.55 12.35
CA SER A 9 1.02 -5.21 12.73
C SER A 9 -0.45 -5.22 13.16
N TRP A 10 -0.84 -4.24 13.98
CA TRP A 10 -2.20 -4.13 14.53
C TRP A 10 -3.29 -3.89 13.47
N ASP A 11 -2.90 -3.39 12.31
CA ASP A 11 -3.76 -3.21 11.14
C ASP A 11 -3.98 -4.51 10.34
N GLY A 12 -3.44 -5.64 10.83
CA GLY A 12 -3.52 -6.93 10.16
C GLY A 12 -2.46 -7.14 9.07
N THR A 13 -1.61 -6.14 8.83
CA THR A 13 -0.52 -6.25 7.86
C THR A 13 0.57 -7.18 8.37
N VAL A 14 1.05 -8.06 7.51
CA VAL A 14 2.16 -8.97 7.80
C VAL A 14 3.33 -8.64 6.89
N SER A 15 4.55 -8.51 7.42
CA SER A 15 5.71 -8.15 6.61
C SER A 15 6.94 -9.01 6.92
N LEU A 16 7.75 -9.28 5.91
CA LEU A 16 9.04 -9.96 6.05
C LEU A 16 10.16 -8.92 6.02
N MET A 17 10.91 -8.82 7.11
CA MET A 17 12.04 -7.91 7.25
C MET A 17 13.36 -8.66 7.17
N ASN A 18 14.31 -8.13 6.40
CA ASN A 18 15.71 -8.51 6.50
C ASN A 18 16.32 -7.80 7.72
N THR A 19 16.70 -8.57 8.74
CA THR A 19 17.21 -8.01 10.00
C THR A 19 18.65 -7.49 9.90
N ALA A 20 19.42 -7.92 8.89
CA ALA A 20 20.77 -7.41 8.66
C ALA A 20 20.76 -6.01 8.03
N THR A 21 19.78 -5.72 7.18
CA THR A 21 19.62 -4.40 6.53
C THR A 21 18.54 -3.52 7.15
N SER A 22 17.75 -4.08 8.07
CA SER A 22 16.57 -3.45 8.67
C SER A 22 15.53 -2.97 7.63
N ARG A 23 15.43 -3.67 6.49
CA ARG A 23 14.51 -3.32 5.38
C ARG A 23 13.41 -4.36 5.25
N ILE A 24 12.19 -3.89 4.96
CA ILE A 24 11.07 -4.76 4.58
C ILE A 24 11.30 -5.26 3.16
N VAL A 25 11.26 -6.58 2.98
CA VAL A 25 11.45 -7.26 1.70
C VAL A 25 10.10 -7.66 1.10
N TYR A 26 9.15 -8.10 1.94
CA TYR A 26 7.80 -8.45 1.49
C TYR A 26 6.74 -7.88 2.43
N CYS A 27 5.58 -7.58 1.86
CA CYS A 27 4.35 -7.24 2.58
C CYS A 27 3.25 -8.20 2.10
N PHE A 28 2.54 -8.79 3.04
CA PHE A 28 1.47 -9.76 2.82
C PHE A 28 0.18 -9.19 3.40
N SER A 29 -0.88 -9.22 2.59
CA SER A 29 -2.20 -8.76 2.99
C SER A 29 -3.24 -9.84 2.68
N THR A 30 -4.17 -10.02 3.60
CA THR A 30 -5.38 -10.80 3.35
C THR A 30 -6.38 -9.98 2.52
N PRO A 31 -7.32 -10.63 1.80
CA PRO A 31 -8.42 -9.92 1.17
C PRO A 31 -9.24 -9.11 2.18
N PRO A 32 -9.92 -8.02 1.77
CA PRO A 32 -10.66 -7.15 2.70
C PRO A 32 -11.79 -7.82 3.50
N SER A 33 -12.22 -9.02 3.10
CA SER A 33 -13.20 -9.82 3.86
C SER A 33 -12.58 -10.61 5.02
N HIS A 34 -11.24 -10.64 5.11
CA HIS A 34 -10.52 -11.43 6.10
C HIS A 34 -9.48 -10.57 6.80
N ALA A 35 -9.32 -10.79 8.10
CA ALA A 35 -8.23 -10.22 8.88
C ALA A 35 -7.34 -11.34 9.42
N VAL A 36 -6.05 -11.06 9.55
CA VAL A 36 -5.17 -11.93 10.33
C VAL A 36 -5.66 -11.91 11.78
N ALA A 37 -5.57 -13.04 12.46
CA ALA A 37 -5.81 -13.12 13.90
C ALA A 37 -4.97 -12.07 14.65
N SER A 38 -5.36 -11.77 15.90
CA SER A 38 -4.66 -10.82 16.77
C SER A 38 -3.13 -10.91 16.60
N PRO A 39 -2.40 -9.81 16.43
CA PRO A 39 -0.95 -9.82 16.27
C PRO A 39 -0.20 -10.52 17.42
N TRP A 40 -0.87 -10.68 18.57
CA TRP A 40 -0.36 -11.39 19.75
C TRP A 40 -0.51 -12.92 19.66
N GLN A 41 -1.36 -13.40 18.76
CA GLN A 41 -1.63 -14.82 18.54
C GLN A 41 -1.86 -15.12 17.04
N PRO A 42 -0.90 -14.79 16.15
CA PRO A 42 -1.02 -15.11 14.74
C PRO A 42 -0.89 -16.61 14.53
N VAL A 43 -1.65 -17.17 13.59
CA VAL A 43 -1.52 -18.56 13.16
C VAL A 43 -0.90 -18.57 11.77
N PHE A 44 0.37 -18.98 11.71
CA PHE A 44 1.14 -18.98 10.47
C PHE A 44 2.17 -20.10 10.47
N VAL A 45 2.64 -20.48 9.29
CA VAL A 45 3.83 -21.31 9.12
C VAL A 45 4.62 -20.83 7.92
N VAL A 46 5.95 -20.85 8.05
CA VAL A 46 6.87 -20.54 6.96
C VAL A 46 7.49 -21.85 6.50
N ASP A 47 7.27 -22.20 5.24
CA ASP A 47 7.90 -23.35 4.61
C ASP A 47 9.17 -22.89 3.87
N SER A 48 10.33 -23.22 4.43
CA SER A 48 11.62 -22.91 3.83
C SER A 48 11.97 -23.78 2.63
N VAL A 49 11.31 -24.93 2.44
CA VAL A 49 11.54 -25.83 1.30
C VAL A 49 10.81 -25.31 0.07
N ASN A 50 9.52 -24.99 0.23
CA ASN A 50 8.69 -24.45 -0.84
C ASN A 50 8.76 -22.91 -0.96
N TRP A 51 9.51 -22.25 -0.08
CA TRP A 51 9.65 -20.79 -0.04
C TRP A 51 8.28 -20.08 -0.02
N CYS A 52 7.43 -20.47 0.92
CA CYS A 52 6.10 -19.89 1.05
C CYS A 52 5.72 -19.60 2.51
N LEU A 53 4.81 -18.64 2.66
CA LEU A 53 4.13 -18.31 3.91
C LEU A 53 2.68 -18.78 3.82
N LEU A 54 2.27 -19.58 4.79
CA LEU A 54 0.88 -19.94 5.02
C LEU A 54 0.37 -19.13 6.20
N LEU A 55 -0.72 -18.39 5.99
CA LEU A 55 -1.26 -17.44 6.95
C LEU A 55 -2.76 -17.68 7.11
N ARG A 56 -3.22 -17.89 8.34
CA ARG A 56 -4.66 -17.93 8.64
C ARG A 56 -5.22 -16.50 8.63
N GLY A 57 -6.28 -16.28 7.85
CA GLY A 57 -7.16 -15.13 8.00
C GLY A 57 -8.55 -15.59 8.44
N ASP A 58 -9.12 -14.85 9.38
CA ASP A 58 -10.47 -15.05 9.88
C ASP A 58 -11.41 -14.10 9.15
N GLU A 59 -12.58 -14.58 8.77
CA GLU A 59 -13.60 -13.77 8.10
C GLU A 59 -14.08 -12.64 9.01
N GLN A 60 -14.01 -11.40 8.53
CA GLN A 60 -14.56 -10.25 9.24
C GLN A 60 -16.07 -10.27 9.11
N GLN A 61 -16.77 -10.56 10.20
CA GLN A 61 -18.23 -10.44 10.23
C GLN A 61 -18.63 -8.99 10.01
N GLN A 62 -19.45 -8.72 8.99
CA GLN A 62 -20.07 -7.42 8.82
C GLN A 62 -20.92 -7.08 10.05
N ALA A 63 -20.77 -5.86 10.56
CA ALA A 63 -21.43 -5.35 11.77
C ALA A 63 -22.97 -5.42 11.73
N ASP A 64 -23.58 -5.63 10.55
CA ASP A 64 -25.03 -5.61 10.35
C ASP A 64 -25.72 -6.99 10.36
N ALA A 65 -24.97 -8.10 10.44
CA ALA A 65 -25.56 -9.44 10.46
C ALA A 65 -25.89 -9.88 11.91
N LEU A 66 -26.97 -9.32 12.47
CA LEU A 66 -27.60 -9.88 13.66
C LEU A 66 -28.05 -11.32 13.36
N ALA A 67 -27.38 -12.27 14.03
CA ALA A 67 -27.70 -13.69 14.09
C ALA A 67 -27.49 -14.49 12.79
N GLN A 68 -26.34 -15.15 12.69
CA GLN A 68 -26.24 -16.57 12.30
C GLN A 68 -24.82 -17.13 12.50
N SER A 69 -24.75 -18.26 13.23
CA SER A 69 -23.60 -19.15 13.43
C SER A 69 -22.37 -18.59 14.15
N SER A 70 -22.13 -19.10 15.36
CA SER A 70 -20.96 -18.86 16.21
C SER A 70 -19.68 -19.58 15.75
N ALA A 71 -19.52 -19.79 14.45
CA ALA A 71 -18.32 -20.38 13.88
C ALA A 71 -17.61 -19.31 13.04
N SER A 72 -16.54 -18.74 13.58
CA SER A 72 -15.63 -17.91 12.80
C SER A 72 -15.09 -18.75 11.64
N HIS A 73 -15.47 -18.43 10.40
CA HIS A 73 -14.91 -19.08 9.23
C HIS A 73 -13.47 -18.60 9.06
N SER A 74 -12.54 -19.54 8.99
CA SER A 74 -11.11 -19.27 8.85
C SER A 74 -10.61 -19.86 7.55
N THR A 75 -9.83 -19.06 6.83
CA THR A 75 -9.23 -19.42 5.54
C THR A 75 -7.72 -19.37 5.67
N ILE A 76 -7.02 -20.33 5.07
CA ILE A 76 -5.55 -20.31 4.98
C ILE A 76 -5.15 -19.70 3.64
N PHE A 77 -4.40 -18.61 3.69
CA PHE A 77 -3.82 -17.93 2.55
C PHE A 77 -2.39 -18.43 2.33
N LEU A 78 -2.04 -18.74 1.08
CA LEU A 78 -0.70 -19.16 0.67
C LEU A 78 -0.05 -18.03 -0.11
N PHE A 79 1.11 -17.59 0.37
CA PHE A 79 1.96 -16.60 -0.28
C PHE A 79 3.27 -17.26 -0.71
N ASP A 80 3.45 -17.44 -2.02
CA ASP A 80 4.69 -17.98 -2.60
C ASP A 80 5.70 -16.83 -2.82
N PHE A 81 6.89 -16.94 -2.23
CA PHE A 81 7.93 -15.91 -2.38
C PHE A 81 8.52 -15.85 -3.80
N ASN A 82 8.35 -16.89 -4.60
CA ASN A 82 8.83 -16.95 -5.99
C ASN A 82 7.85 -16.33 -6.99
N SER A 83 6.59 -16.13 -6.58
CA SER A 83 5.51 -15.66 -7.46
C SER A 83 5.65 -14.19 -7.89
N TYR A 84 6.50 -13.41 -7.20
CA TYR A 84 6.75 -12.00 -7.51
C TYR A 84 8.26 -11.74 -7.70
N PRO A 85 8.72 -11.40 -8.92
CA PRO A 85 10.09 -10.94 -9.10
C PRO A 85 10.23 -9.56 -8.45
N LEU A 86 10.80 -9.54 -7.24
CA LEU A 86 11.13 -8.36 -6.42
C LEU A 86 11.82 -7.19 -7.16
N LYS A 87 12.38 -7.44 -8.35
CA LYS A 87 13.14 -6.46 -9.13
C LYS A 87 12.30 -5.47 -9.93
N GLU A 88 11.03 -5.77 -10.23
CA GLU A 88 10.27 -4.98 -11.22
C GLU A 88 9.15 -4.11 -10.62
N ALA A 89 8.70 -4.40 -9.41
CA ALA A 89 7.52 -3.75 -8.81
C ALA A 89 7.83 -2.54 -7.92
N PHE A 90 9.07 -2.39 -7.48
CA PHE A 90 9.49 -1.23 -6.72
C PHE A 90 10.31 -0.32 -7.65
N PRO A 91 9.91 0.94 -7.89
CA PRO A 91 10.85 1.90 -8.44
C PRO A 91 12.11 1.82 -7.57
N LYS A 92 13.30 1.75 -8.20
CA LYS A 92 14.57 1.87 -7.47
C LYS A 92 14.36 2.98 -6.45
N GLU A 93 14.53 2.64 -5.16
CA GLU A 93 14.54 3.64 -4.10
C GLU A 93 15.34 4.82 -4.67
N PRO A 94 14.74 6.02 -4.80
CA PRO A 94 15.55 7.17 -5.14
C PRO A 94 16.72 7.14 -4.14
N ASP A 95 17.94 7.41 -4.62
CA ASP A 95 19.16 7.49 -3.80
C ASP A 95 19.01 8.64 -2.79
N LEU A 96 18.06 8.49 -1.87
CA LEU A 96 17.84 9.36 -0.75
C LEU A 96 19.01 9.04 0.17
N PRO A 97 19.79 10.05 0.58
CA PRO A 97 20.91 9.83 1.46
C PRO A 97 20.39 9.08 2.67
N PHE A 98 20.89 7.86 2.85
CA PHE A 98 20.57 6.93 3.93
C PHE A 98 21.14 7.44 5.26
N LYS A 99 20.90 8.71 5.59
CA LYS A 99 21.06 9.26 6.92
C LYS A 99 19.75 8.97 7.62
N SER A 100 19.76 7.95 8.46
CA SER A 100 18.65 7.58 9.33
C SER A 100 18.05 8.84 9.98
N LEU A 101 16.95 9.35 9.40
CA LEU A 101 16.13 10.39 10.00
C LEU A 101 15.60 9.91 11.37
N GLN A 102 15.60 8.59 11.60
CA GLN A 102 15.20 7.92 12.84
C GLN A 102 16.16 8.20 14.02
N ASN A 103 17.35 8.75 13.79
CA ASN A 103 18.29 9.13 14.86
C ASN A 103 18.23 10.63 15.21
N LEU A 104 17.47 11.43 14.46
CA LEU A 104 17.36 12.86 14.72
C LEU A 104 16.30 13.14 15.79
N PRO A 105 16.46 14.22 16.59
CA PRO A 105 15.39 14.75 17.43
C PRO A 105 14.13 15.04 16.59
N TRP A 106 12.95 14.85 17.17
CA TRP A 106 11.67 14.98 16.46
C TRP A 106 11.53 16.33 15.75
N THR A 107 12.00 17.41 16.38
CA THR A 107 11.94 18.77 15.84
C THR A 107 12.71 18.88 14.53
N GLU A 108 13.87 18.23 14.44
CA GLU A 108 14.69 18.29 13.23
C GLU A 108 14.09 17.47 12.09
N ARG A 109 13.41 16.35 12.41
CA ARG A 109 12.62 15.59 11.42
C ARG A 109 11.48 16.43 10.86
N CYS A 110 10.75 17.13 11.72
CA CYS A 110 9.68 18.03 11.31
C CYS A 110 10.21 19.17 10.44
N ASN A 111 11.35 19.76 10.80
CA ASN A 111 11.98 20.82 10.00
C ASN A 111 12.37 20.34 8.61
N ILE A 112 12.94 19.13 8.48
CA ILE A 112 13.29 18.52 7.18
C ILE A 112 12.02 18.30 6.35
N PHE A 113 11.00 17.65 6.91
CA PHE A 113 9.73 17.41 6.21
C PHE A 113 9.07 18.70 5.71
N LEU A 114 9.03 19.74 6.56
CA LEU A 114 8.44 21.03 6.20
C LEU A 114 9.22 21.72 5.08
N ARG A 115 10.56 21.66 5.10
CA ARG A 115 11.42 22.20 4.04
C ARG A 115 11.22 21.47 2.72
N ASP A 116 11.23 20.14 2.72
CA ASP A 116 11.04 19.33 1.51
C ASP A 116 9.65 19.58 0.91
N ARG A 117 8.62 19.65 1.75
CA ARG A 117 7.26 19.96 1.31
C ARG A 117 7.17 21.37 0.71
N GLN A 118 7.83 22.36 1.32
CA GLN A 118 7.86 23.71 0.79
C GLN A 118 8.54 23.77 -0.58
N GLN A 119 9.66 23.05 -0.76
CA GLN A 119 10.35 22.97 -2.06
C GLN A 119 9.52 22.25 -3.12
N SER A 120 8.85 21.15 -2.76
CA SER A 120 7.94 20.45 -3.66
C SER A 120 6.79 21.34 -4.13
N LEU A 121 6.22 22.14 -3.23
CA LEU A 121 5.15 23.09 -3.58
C LEU A 121 5.62 24.21 -4.51
N LEU A 122 6.89 24.63 -4.43
CA LEU A 122 7.47 25.58 -5.38
C LEU A 122 7.54 24.97 -6.79
N GLY A 123 8.04 23.73 -6.92
CA GLY A 123 8.05 23.04 -8.21
C GLY A 123 6.65 22.79 -8.77
N LEU A 124 5.69 22.44 -7.92
CA LEU A 124 4.29 22.27 -8.34
C LEU A 124 3.67 23.61 -8.79
N ARG A 125 4.00 24.72 -8.14
CA ARG A 125 3.52 26.06 -8.50
C ARG A 125 3.98 26.47 -9.90
N GLU A 126 5.18 26.09 -10.29
CA GLU A 126 5.71 26.36 -11.64
C GLU A 126 4.93 25.60 -12.72
N GLN A 127 4.50 24.36 -12.44
CA GLN A 127 3.75 23.53 -13.39
C GLN A 127 2.22 23.72 -13.33
N LEU A 128 1.70 24.34 -12.27
CA LEU A 128 0.27 24.56 -12.06
C LEU A 128 -0.45 25.26 -13.22
N PRO A 129 0.12 26.32 -13.85
CA PRO A 129 -0.53 27.01 -14.97
C PRO A 129 -0.70 26.11 -16.19
N GLU A 130 0.29 25.28 -16.50
CA GLU A 130 0.25 24.36 -17.63
C GLU A 130 -0.80 23.27 -17.39
N TYR A 131 -0.80 22.63 -16.23
CA TYR A 131 -1.82 21.63 -15.88
C TYR A 131 -3.24 22.21 -15.89
N TRP A 132 -3.40 23.43 -15.38
CA TRP A 132 -4.69 24.13 -15.39
C TRP A 132 -5.17 24.41 -16.81
N SER A 133 -4.27 24.84 -17.70
CA SER A 133 -4.60 25.08 -19.10
C SER A 133 -5.01 23.79 -19.84
N GLN A 134 -4.32 22.68 -19.57
CA GLN A 134 -4.63 21.38 -20.15
C GLN A 134 -6.01 20.86 -19.68
N LEU A 135 -6.30 21.01 -18.39
CA LEU A 135 -7.59 20.63 -17.81
C LEU A 135 -8.73 21.43 -18.45
N GLN A 136 -8.56 22.75 -18.59
CA GLN A 136 -9.55 23.61 -19.24
C GLN A 136 -9.78 23.22 -20.70
N ALA A 137 -8.71 22.90 -21.44
CA ALA A 137 -8.82 22.45 -22.82
C ALA A 137 -9.58 21.13 -22.94
N GLN A 138 -9.31 20.16 -22.05
CA GLN A 138 -10.03 18.89 -22.01
C GLN A 138 -11.50 19.06 -21.63
N ALA A 139 -11.80 19.90 -20.64
CA ALA A 139 -13.18 20.22 -20.25
C ALA A 139 -13.96 20.83 -21.43
N ALA A 140 -13.36 21.82 -22.11
CA ALA A 140 -13.97 22.45 -23.28
C ALA A 140 -14.17 21.46 -24.45
N ALA A 141 -13.26 20.51 -24.65
CA ALA A 141 -13.41 19.45 -25.64
C ALA A 141 -14.58 18.52 -25.31
N MET A 142 -14.70 18.08 -24.04
CA MET A 142 -15.81 17.25 -23.58
C MET A 142 -17.17 17.95 -23.73
N ASP A 143 -17.24 19.25 -23.43
CA ASP A 143 -18.49 20.01 -23.59
C ASP A 143 -18.89 20.17 -25.06
N LYS A 144 -17.92 20.37 -25.97
CA LYS A 144 -18.17 20.37 -27.42
C LYS A 144 -18.71 19.02 -27.90
N GLU A 145 -18.13 17.91 -27.48
CA GLU A 145 -18.61 16.57 -27.83
C GLU A 145 -20.02 16.30 -27.28
N ARG A 146 -20.30 16.72 -26.04
CA ARG A 146 -21.66 16.64 -25.47
C ARG A 146 -22.68 17.45 -26.26
N GLN A 147 -22.32 18.61 -26.78
CA GLN A 147 -23.23 19.41 -27.61
C GLN A 147 -23.47 18.80 -29.00
N LYS A 148 -22.43 18.23 -29.64
CA LYS A 148 -22.59 17.49 -30.91
C LYS A 148 -23.51 16.29 -30.76
N ALA A 149 -23.37 15.52 -29.68
CA ALA A 149 -24.23 14.37 -29.37
C ALA A 149 -25.70 14.78 -29.10
N LYS A 150 -25.95 15.99 -28.62
CA LYS A 150 -27.31 16.55 -28.45
C LYS A 150 -27.89 17.10 -29.76
N GLY A 151 -27.05 17.61 -30.66
CA GLY A 151 -27.47 18.10 -31.99
C GLY A 151 -27.89 16.99 -32.96
N GLN A 152 -27.30 15.79 -32.86
CA GLN A 152 -27.69 14.63 -33.67
C GLN A 152 -28.96 13.91 -33.18
N LYS A 153 -29.54 14.32 -32.04
CA LYS A 153 -30.78 13.77 -31.45
C LYS A 153 -31.99 14.72 -31.59
N LYS A 154 -31.98 15.64 -32.56
CA LYS A 154 -33.21 16.31 -32.99
C LYS A 154 -33.75 15.60 -34.24
N PRO A 155 -35.06 15.25 -34.26
CA PRO A 155 -35.69 14.48 -35.33
C PRO A 155 -35.71 15.23 -36.66
#